data_AF-A0A1F2RDJ6-F1
#
_entry.id   AF-A0A1F2RDJ6-F1
#
_cell.length_a   1.000
_cell.length_b   1.000
_cell.length_c   1.000
_cell.angle_alpha   90.00
_cell.angle_beta   90.00
_cell.angle_gamma   90.00
#
_symmetry.space_group_name_H-M   'P 1'
#
loop_
_entity.id
_entity.type
_entity.pdbx_description
1 polymer ?
#
loop_
_entity_poly.entity_id
_entity_poly.type
_entity_poly.pdbx_seq_one_letter_code
_entity_poly.pdbx_strand_id
1 'polypeptide(L)'
;MEIALKRLEGVDRVAISMERQAFVVLYKPNASFDPEGIRDAVGKAEVDVVRFQIQARGRVSVEGNKPFFVAGKNRFLLVNSPKMPAGTLLLVGGDVKDGVSPLELRVREFKPLDKP
;
A
#
# COMPACT_ATOMS: atom_id res chain seq x y z
N MET A 1 16.95 -11.83 -1.56
CA MET A 1 15.65 -11.14 -1.47
C MET A 1 15.21 -10.84 -0.04
N GLU A 2 14.86 -11.83 0.80
CA GLU A 2 14.26 -11.60 2.13
C GLU A 2 15.06 -10.65 3.03
N ILE A 3 16.37 -10.87 3.14
CA ILE A 3 17.26 -10.02 3.95
C ILE A 3 17.28 -8.57 3.45
N ALA A 4 17.19 -8.36 2.14
CA ALA A 4 17.15 -7.02 1.55
C ALA A 4 15.84 -6.31 1.92
N LEU A 5 14.70 -7.00 1.80
CA LEU A 5 13.38 -6.49 2.21
C LEU A 5 13.34 -6.14 3.71
N LYS A 6 13.91 -6.99 4.56
CA LYS A 6 13.97 -6.75 6.02
C LYS A 6 14.83 -5.53 6.41
N ARG A 7 15.73 -5.08 5.53
CA ARG A 7 16.60 -3.91 5.75
C ARG A 7 15.98 -2.60 5.28
N LEU A 8 14.84 -2.64 4.59
CA LEU A 8 14.13 -1.44 4.20
C LEU A 8 13.62 -0.69 5.44
N GLU A 9 13.63 0.63 5.37
CA GLU A 9 13.22 1.47 6.49
C GLU A 9 11.75 1.21 6.84
N GLY A 10 11.48 1.09 8.15
CA GLY A 10 10.11 0.93 8.63
C GLY A 10 9.49 -0.45 8.40
N VAL A 11 10.19 -1.41 7.80
CA VAL A 11 9.72 -2.81 7.72
C VAL A 11 9.75 -3.46 9.11
N ASP A 12 8.66 -4.14 9.45
CA ASP A 12 8.52 -4.94 10.68
C ASP A 12 8.74 -6.43 10.38
N ARG A 13 8.01 -6.97 9.39
CA ARG A 13 8.07 -8.40 9.03
C ARG A 13 8.01 -8.59 7.53
N VAL A 14 8.63 -9.67 7.08
CA VAL A 14 8.56 -10.14 5.70
C VAL A 14 8.16 -11.61 5.72
N ALA A 15 7.20 -11.97 4.88
CA ALA A 15 6.83 -13.36 4.61
C ALA A 15 6.93 -13.61 3.10
N ILE A 16 7.45 -14.77 2.70
CA ILE A 16 7.62 -15.14 1.29
C ILE A 16 6.94 -16.48 1.07
N SER A 17 6.17 -16.59 -0.01
CA SER A 17 5.54 -17.83 -0.47
C SER A 17 5.98 -18.10 -1.90
N MET A 18 6.75 -19.18 -2.10
CA MET A 18 7.14 -19.60 -3.45
C MET A 18 5.96 -20.16 -4.24
N GLU A 19 5.09 -20.93 -3.58
CA GLU A 19 3.87 -21.50 -4.18
C GLU A 19 2.98 -20.42 -4.80
N ARG A 20 2.79 -19.32 -4.06
CA ARG A 20 1.96 -18.18 -4.51
C ARG A 20 2.74 -17.16 -5.33
N GLN A 21 4.05 -17.35 -5.50
CA GLN A 21 4.98 -16.40 -6.11
C GLN A 21 4.76 -14.97 -5.58
N ALA A 22 4.66 -14.86 -4.25
CA ALA A 22 4.29 -13.62 -3.58
C ALA A 22 5.12 -13.41 -2.31
N PHE A 23 5.27 -12.14 -1.94
CA PHE A 23 5.82 -11.75 -0.66
C PHE A 23 4.88 -10.74 0.01
N VAL A 24 4.92 -10.71 1.33
CA VAL A 24 4.16 -9.78 2.17
C VAL A 24 5.16 -8.98 2.99
N VAL A 25 5.08 -7.67 2.91
CA VAL A 25 5.83 -6.74 3.75
C VAL A 25 4.86 -6.11 4.74
N LEU A 26 5.07 -6.35 6.02
CA LEU A 26 4.38 -5.66 7.10
C LEU A 26 5.26 -4.49 7.55
N TYR A 27 4.67 -3.30 7.56
CA TYR A 27 5.32 -2.08 8.01
C TYR A 27 5.02 -1.80 9.48
N LYS A 28 6.00 -1.21 10.17
CA LYS A 28 5.84 -0.62 11.50
C LYS A 28 4.81 0.53 11.43
N PRO A 29 4.13 0.83 12.56
CA PRO A 29 3.27 2.01 12.63
C PRO A 29 4.01 3.28 12.16
N ASN A 30 3.33 4.12 11.37
CA ASN A 30 3.85 5.38 10.82
C ASN A 30 5.02 5.27 9.82
N ALA A 31 5.40 4.07 9.39
CA ALA A 31 6.31 3.90 8.27
C ALA A 31 5.64 4.25 6.93
N SER A 32 6.47 4.64 5.97
CA SER A 32 6.01 4.94 4.61
C SER A 32 6.11 3.69 3.73
N PHE A 33 5.13 3.53 2.86
CA PHE A 33 5.16 2.56 1.79
C PHE A 33 6.15 3.04 0.73
N ASP A 34 7.16 2.23 0.46
CA ASP A 34 8.27 2.53 -0.45
C ASP A 34 8.33 1.47 -1.56
N PRO A 35 7.52 1.62 -2.63
CA PRO A 35 7.48 0.65 -3.72
C PRO A 35 8.80 0.59 -4.51
N GLU A 36 9.52 1.71 -4.63
CA GLU A 36 10.80 1.78 -5.33
C GLU A 36 11.88 0.99 -4.57
N GLY A 37 12.03 1.25 -3.27
CA GLY A 37 12.94 0.49 -2.43
C GLY A 37 12.62 -1.01 -2.38
N ILE A 38 11.33 -1.39 -2.43
CA ILE A 38 10.94 -2.80 -2.58
C ILE A 38 11.42 -3.36 -3.91
N ARG A 39 11.16 -2.69 -5.04
CA ARG A 39 11.58 -3.13 -6.38
C ARG A 39 13.09 -3.33 -6.44
N ASP A 40 13.86 -2.38 -5.93
CA ASP A 40 15.32 -2.47 -5.87
C ASP A 40 15.78 -3.65 -5.00
N ALA A 41 15.13 -3.87 -3.85
CA ALA A 41 15.48 -4.95 -2.95
C ALA A 41 15.22 -6.34 -3.55
N VAL A 42 14.12 -6.50 -4.33
CA VAL A 42 13.84 -7.77 -5.01
C VAL A 42 14.61 -7.93 -6.31
N GLY A 43 14.87 -6.84 -7.04
CA GLY A 43 15.62 -6.85 -8.29
C GLY A 43 17.06 -7.32 -8.11
N LYS A 44 17.66 -7.12 -6.92
CA LYS A 44 18.95 -7.72 -6.54
C LYS A 44 18.96 -9.27 -6.54
N ALA A 45 17.79 -9.89 -6.53
CA ALA A 45 17.61 -11.33 -6.65
C ALA A 45 17.02 -11.74 -8.01
N GLU A 46 17.07 -10.85 -9.02
CA GLU A 46 16.55 -11.08 -10.37
C GLU A 46 15.04 -11.41 -10.38
N VAL A 47 14.31 -10.85 -9.42
CA VAL A 47 12.85 -10.98 -9.32
C VAL A 47 12.19 -9.64 -9.62
N ASP A 48 11.23 -9.65 -10.54
CA ASP A 48 10.43 -8.50 -10.88
C ASP A 48 9.11 -8.45 -10.08
N VAL A 49 8.75 -7.27 -9.57
CA VAL A 49 7.43 -7.05 -8.98
C VAL A 49 6.42 -6.71 -10.07
N VAL A 50 5.47 -7.61 -10.31
CA VAL A 50 4.41 -7.40 -11.31
C VAL A 50 3.36 -6.41 -10.84
N ARG A 51 2.99 -6.45 -9.55
CA ARG A 51 1.98 -5.56 -8.95
C ARG A 51 2.15 -5.44 -7.45
N PHE A 52 1.70 -4.31 -6.91
CA PHE A 52 1.53 -4.12 -5.47
C PHE A 52 0.06 -4.20 -5.09
N GLN A 53 -0.20 -4.95 -4.01
CA GLN A 53 -1.47 -4.94 -3.31
C GLN A 53 -1.23 -4.50 -1.88
N ILE A 54 -2.04 -3.56 -1.41
CA ILE A 54 -1.94 -3.04 -0.05
C ILE A 54 -3.19 -3.37 0.74
N GLN A 55 -3.02 -3.47 2.05
CA GLN A 55 -4.09 -3.39 3.02
C GLN A 55 -3.68 -2.37 4.08
N ALA A 56 -4.42 -1.26 4.17
CA ALA A 56 -4.01 -0.12 4.99
C ALA A 56 -5.20 0.52 5.71
N ARG A 57 -4.93 1.08 6.90
CA ARG A 57 -5.91 1.86 7.67
C ARG A 57 -5.73 3.34 7.38
N GLY A 58 -6.81 4.05 7.12
CA GLY A 58 -6.73 5.44 6.72
C GLY A 58 -8.08 6.11 6.57
N ARG A 59 -8.07 7.35 6.07
CA ARG A 59 -9.29 8.12 5.80
C ARG A 59 -9.29 8.58 4.36
N VAL A 60 -10.49 8.75 3.81
CA VAL A 60 -10.66 9.43 2.53
C VAL A 60 -10.73 10.94 2.79
N SER A 61 -9.86 11.68 2.11
CA SER A 61 -9.86 13.14 2.01
C SER A 61 -10.22 13.54 0.58
N VAL A 62 -10.93 14.64 0.42
CA VAL A 62 -11.22 15.21 -0.90
C VAL A 62 -10.51 16.55 -1.00
N GLU A 63 -9.60 16.67 -1.94
CA GLU A 63 -8.87 17.91 -2.22
C GLU A 63 -9.24 18.39 -3.62
N GLY A 64 -9.97 19.50 -3.68
CA GLY A 64 -10.61 19.94 -4.92
C GLY A 64 -11.60 18.89 -5.43
N ASN A 65 -11.39 18.39 -6.65
CA ASN A 65 -12.21 17.34 -7.26
C ASN A 65 -11.53 15.96 -7.27
N LYS A 66 -10.47 15.77 -6.48
CA LYS A 66 -9.70 14.51 -6.45
C LYS A 66 -9.83 13.84 -5.08
N PRO A 67 -10.36 12.61 -5.00
CA PRO A 67 -10.40 11.84 -3.76
C PRO A 67 -9.04 11.19 -3.50
N PHE A 68 -8.57 11.27 -2.26
CA PHE A 68 -7.34 10.67 -1.78
C PHE A 68 -7.60 9.76 -0.59
N PHE A 69 -6.94 8.60 -0.57
CA PHE A 69 -6.85 7.77 0.62
C PHE A 69 -5.55 8.08 1.35
N VAL A 70 -5.65 8.50 2.60
CA VAL A 70 -4.53 8.89 3.45
C VAL A 70 -4.35 7.85 4.55
N ALA A 71 -3.22 7.14 4.52
CA ALA A 71 -2.85 6.08 5.45
C ALA A 71 -1.51 6.42 6.13
N GLY A 72 -1.59 7.05 7.30
CA GLY A 72 -0.40 7.58 7.99
C GLY A 72 0.28 8.66 7.14
N LYS A 73 1.55 8.44 6.80
CA LYS A 73 2.33 9.33 5.91
C LYS A 73 2.06 9.10 4.42
N ASN A 74 1.36 8.01 4.08
CA ASN A 74 1.13 7.62 2.70
C ASN A 74 -0.15 8.24 2.17
N ARG A 75 -0.10 8.68 0.92
CA ARG A 75 -1.23 9.29 0.23
C ARG A 75 -1.37 8.69 -1.15
N PHE A 76 -2.58 8.21 -1.44
CA PHE A 76 -2.90 7.57 -2.71
C PHE A 76 -4.06 8.29 -3.38
N LEU A 77 -3.90 8.62 -4.66
CA LEU A 77 -5.01 9.11 -5.48
C LEU A 77 -5.97 7.94 -5.75
N LEU A 78 -7.24 8.13 -5.43
CA LEU A 78 -8.25 7.11 -5.67
C LEU A 78 -8.72 7.17 -7.11
N VAL A 79 -8.53 6.08 -7.84
CA VAL A 79 -8.93 5.95 -9.25
C VAL A 79 -9.90 4.78 -9.41
N ASN A 80 -10.96 4.98 -10.21
CA ASN A 80 -12.00 3.99 -10.49
C ASN A 80 -12.49 3.23 -9.24
N SER A 81 -12.57 3.92 -8.10
CA SER A 81 -12.89 3.30 -6.81
C SER A 81 -14.38 3.49 -6.49
N PRO A 82 -15.01 2.54 -5.79
CA PRO A 82 -16.37 2.73 -5.29
C PRO A 82 -16.45 3.99 -4.41
N LYS A 83 -17.63 4.59 -4.32
CA LYS A 83 -17.84 5.73 -3.41
C LYS A 83 -17.58 5.28 -1.98
N MET A 84 -16.54 5.83 -1.38
CA MET A 84 -16.15 5.60 0.01
C MET A 84 -16.54 6.81 0.87
N PRO A 85 -16.90 6.60 2.14
CA PRO A 85 -17.23 7.70 3.04
C PRO A 85 -16.00 8.54 3.37
N ALA A 86 -16.07 9.85 3.11
CA ALA A 86 -15.03 10.80 3.48
C ALA A 86 -14.97 11.01 5.00
N GLY A 87 -13.76 11.21 5.54
CA GLY A 87 -13.53 11.45 6.98
C GLY A 87 -13.67 10.22 7.90
N THR A 88 -14.34 9.16 7.46
CA THR A 88 -14.45 7.90 8.21
C THR A 88 -13.14 7.12 8.16
N LEU A 89 -12.76 6.54 9.30
CA LEU A 89 -11.62 5.64 9.36
C LEU A 89 -11.99 4.30 8.71
N LEU A 90 -11.22 3.88 7.72
CA LEU A 90 -11.45 2.68 6.91
C LEU A 90 -10.24 1.75 6.98
N LEU A 91 -10.47 0.45 6.87
CA LEU A 91 -9.48 -0.48 6.35
C LEU A 91 -9.75 -0.66 4.85
N VAL A 92 -8.75 -0.38 4.01
CA VAL A 92 -8.85 -0.41 2.56
C VAL A 92 -7.86 -1.43 2.00
N GLY A 93 -8.33 -2.28 1.09
CA GLY A 93 -7.54 -3.21 0.29
C GLY A 93 -7.62 -2.85 -1.19
N GLY A 94 -6.49 -2.85 -1.91
CA GLY A 94 -6.49 -2.49 -3.32
C GLY A 94 -5.15 -2.65 -4.03
N ASP A 95 -5.19 -2.47 -5.35
CA ASP A 95 -3.98 -2.48 -6.18
C ASP A 95 -3.38 -1.07 -6.25
N VAL A 96 -2.06 -0.97 -6.09
CA VAL A 96 -1.33 0.28 -6.25
C VAL A 96 -0.65 0.29 -7.61
N LYS A 97 -0.83 1.39 -8.35
CA LYS A 97 -0.01 1.73 -9.51
C LYS A 97 1.06 2.70 -9.05
N ASP A 98 2.29 2.21 -9.02
CA ASP A 98 3.43 2.87 -8.40
C ASP A 98 4.37 3.59 -9.39
N GLY A 99 4.12 3.45 -10.69
CA GLY A 99 4.84 4.19 -11.74
C GLY A 99 4.27 5.58 -12.07
N VAL A 100 3.44 6.16 -11.18
CA VAL A 100 2.80 7.47 -11.36
C VAL A 100 2.89 8.29 -10.09
N SER A 101 2.90 9.62 -10.22
CA SER A 101 2.92 10.55 -9.09
C SER A 101 1.72 11.50 -9.14
N PRO A 102 0.86 11.54 -8.10
CA PRO A 102 0.88 10.71 -6.90
C PRO A 102 0.58 9.23 -7.21
N LEU A 103 0.97 8.32 -6.30
CA LEU A 103 0.63 6.89 -6.40
C LEU A 103 -0.89 6.73 -6.54
N GLU A 104 -1.33 5.88 -7.46
CA GLU A 104 -2.76 5.62 -7.65
C GLU A 104 -3.18 4.34 -6.94
N LEU A 105 -4.32 4.36 -6.27
CA LEU A 105 -4.94 3.22 -5.62
C LEU A 105 -6.28 2.91 -6.27
N ARG A 106 -6.40 1.68 -6.79
CA ARG A 106 -7.67 1.08 -7.20
C ARG A 106 -8.20 0.23 -6.06
N VAL A 107 -9.20 0.73 -5.35
CA VAL A 107 -9.80 0.02 -4.23
C VAL A 107 -10.57 -1.20 -4.72
N ARG A 108 -10.27 -2.36 -4.13
CA ARG A 108 -11.01 -3.62 -4.34
C ARG A 108 -12.01 -3.87 -3.23
N GLU A 109 -11.64 -3.54 -2.01
CA GLU A 109 -12.46 -3.74 -0.83
C GLU A 109 -12.18 -2.63 0.19
N PHE A 110 -13.21 -2.28 0.97
CA PHE A 110 -13.03 -1.45 2.15
C PHE A 110 -14.06 -1.81 3.22
N LYS A 111 -13.69 -1.59 4.47
CA LYS A 111 -14.62 -1.68 5.60
C LYS A 111 -14.45 -0.49 6.53
N PRO A 112 -15.55 0.13 7.01
CA PRO A 112 -15.49 1.03 8.14
C PRO A 112 -14.84 0.35 9.34
N LEU A 113 -13.98 1.10 10.02
CA LEU A 113 -13.53 0.74 11.35
C LEU A 113 -14.38 1.55 12.30
N ASP A 114 -15.32 0.90 12.97
CA ASP A 114 -16.11 1.54 14.03
C ASP A 114 -15.14 2.17 15.04
N LYS A 115 -15.49 3.37 15.51
CA LYS A 115 -14.76 3.94 16.66
C LYS A 115 -14.93 2.95 17.83
N PRO A 116 -13.87 2.67 18.59
CA PRO A 116 -14.02 1.96 19.85
C PRO A 116 -15.00 2.68 20.77
#